data_AF-A0A4D7BFF5-F1
#
_entry.id   AF-A0A4D7BFF5-F1
#
_cell.length_a   1.000
_cell.length_b   1.000
_cell.length_c   1.000
_cell.angle_alpha   90.00
_cell.angle_beta   90.00
_cell.angle_gamma   90.00
#
_symmetry.space_group_name_H-M   'P 1'
#
loop_
_entity.id
_entity.type
_entity.pdbx_description
1 polymer ?
#
loop_
_entity_poly.entity_id
_entity_poly.type
_entity_poly.pdbx_seq_one_letter_code
_entity_poly.pdbx_strand_id
1 'polypeptide(L)'
;MTPTAPSRPHPLSFRFHGLVISWPGGWTRHAGRNGSPATARRGAPWCYNPGGISCKRLRRVPVRLATIEIKGEQRVAVLSPDGGTVRPLTSSAGAAATSMLAAIADWAGLRARIDSLLEAAVPVDSVKLLAPIPRPRRNIFCVGKNYHEHAKEFARSGFDSTAAEIVPEAPVVFSKPPSAVIATGEAILGWLDPTHSVDYEGELGVVIGTGGRGIAKADALDHVFGYTVINDVTARTLQQKHRQWLIGKGIDTFCPMGPAILTADEAADPTKLTLKTWVNGELRQDAVVSDLIFDIPTLIETISSVIALEPGDVIATGTPVGVGIGFTPPKYLAAGDVVAIEISGVGRLENPVA
;
A
#
# COMPACT_ATOMS: atom_id res chain seq x y z
N MET A 1 -39.31 48.76 -10.79
CA MET A 1 -39.51 48.44 -12.21
C MET A 1 -38.20 47.86 -12.75
N THR A 2 -38.29 46.62 -13.25
CA THR A 2 -37.32 45.84 -14.07
C THR A 2 -35.84 45.76 -13.68
N PRO A 3 -35.35 44.59 -13.23
CA PRO A 3 -33.96 44.19 -13.40
C PRO A 3 -33.76 43.47 -14.75
N THR A 4 -32.69 43.82 -15.45
CA THR A 4 -32.24 43.26 -16.72
C THR A 4 -31.68 41.84 -16.57
N ALA A 5 -32.04 40.96 -17.51
CA ALA A 5 -31.63 39.56 -17.56
C ALA A 5 -30.18 39.38 -18.07
N PRO A 6 -29.45 38.32 -17.65
CA PRO A 6 -28.14 38.01 -18.20
C PRO A 6 -28.25 37.27 -19.55
N SER A 7 -27.32 37.60 -20.45
CA SER A 7 -27.18 37.04 -21.80
C SER A 7 -26.76 35.57 -21.78
N ARG A 8 -27.35 34.77 -22.69
CA ARG A 8 -27.01 33.35 -22.93
C ARG A 8 -25.66 33.24 -23.67
N PRO A 9 -24.84 32.22 -23.39
CA PRO A 9 -23.66 31.92 -24.21
C PRO A 9 -24.05 31.17 -25.50
N HIS A 10 -23.39 31.52 -26.59
CA HIS A 10 -23.49 30.83 -27.88
C HIS A 10 -22.79 29.45 -27.84
N PRO A 11 -23.34 28.41 -28.49
CA PRO A 11 -22.67 27.11 -28.58
C PRO A 11 -21.58 27.13 -29.66
N LEU A 12 -20.34 26.86 -29.27
CA LEU A 12 -19.23 26.54 -30.18
C LEU A 12 -19.40 25.10 -30.69
N SER A 13 -19.77 24.94 -31.95
CA SER A 13 -19.77 23.65 -32.64
C SER A 13 -18.38 23.34 -33.20
N PHE A 14 -17.68 22.35 -32.64
CA PHE A 14 -16.48 21.78 -33.27
C PHE A 14 -16.88 20.56 -34.13
N ARG A 15 -16.70 20.69 -35.45
CA ARG A 15 -16.78 19.58 -36.40
C ARG A 15 -15.45 18.82 -36.40
N PHE A 16 -15.45 17.56 -35.96
CA PHE A 16 -14.34 16.65 -36.23
C PHE A 16 -14.44 16.14 -37.68
N HIS A 17 -13.42 16.46 -38.49
CA HIS A 17 -13.19 15.79 -39.76
C HIS A 17 -12.70 14.37 -39.50
N GLY A 18 -13.45 13.39 -39.98
CA GLY A 18 -13.06 11.99 -39.93
C GLY A 18 -11.85 11.72 -40.81
N LEU A 19 -10.80 11.17 -40.22
CA LEU A 19 -9.69 10.57 -40.94
C LEU A 19 -9.84 9.05 -40.86
N VAL A 20 -10.26 8.45 -41.98
CA VAL A 20 -10.26 7.00 -42.19
C VAL A 20 -8.85 6.63 -42.62
N ILE A 21 -8.13 5.87 -41.80
CA ILE A 21 -6.86 5.23 -42.18
C ILE A 21 -7.15 3.74 -42.43
N SER A 22 -7.08 3.36 -43.69
CA SER A 22 -7.17 1.99 -44.20
C SER A 22 -5.89 1.21 -43.95
N TRP A 23 -6.02 -0.04 -43.49
CA TRP A 23 -4.95 -1.04 -43.45
C TRP A 23 -4.99 -1.92 -44.72
N PRO A 24 -3.87 -2.20 -45.40
CA PRO A 24 -3.82 -3.19 -46.46
C PRO A 24 -3.47 -4.57 -45.87
N GLY A 25 -4.37 -5.54 -46.04
CA GLY A 25 -4.14 -6.90 -45.56
C GLY A 25 -5.25 -7.84 -46.01
N GLY A 26 -5.28 -8.14 -47.30
CA GLY A 26 -6.21 -9.08 -47.90
C GLY A 26 -5.99 -10.51 -47.38
N TRP A 27 -7.08 -11.16 -46.96
CA TRP A 27 -7.16 -12.60 -46.84
C TRP A 27 -8.23 -13.10 -47.81
N THR A 28 -7.79 -13.87 -48.79
CA THR A 28 -8.63 -14.62 -49.71
C THR A 28 -9.40 -15.71 -48.96
N ARG A 29 -10.73 -15.73 -49.12
CA ARG A 29 -11.59 -16.82 -48.65
C ARG A 29 -11.53 -17.97 -49.66
N HIS A 30 -11.15 -19.16 -49.20
CA HIS A 30 -11.53 -20.42 -49.86
C HIS A 30 -12.65 -21.09 -49.05
N ALA A 31 -13.73 -21.43 -49.74
CA ALA A 31 -14.83 -22.24 -49.24
C ALA A 31 -14.45 -23.73 -49.26
N GLY A 32 -14.82 -24.48 -48.23
CA GLY A 32 -14.62 -25.94 -48.20
C GLY A 32 -15.15 -26.63 -46.93
N ARG A 33 -16.41 -27.08 -47.00
CA ARG A 33 -17.08 -28.25 -46.38
C ARG A 33 -16.67 -28.79 -44.99
N ASN A 34 -17.71 -28.90 -44.16
CA ASN A 34 -18.11 -29.96 -43.21
C ASN A 34 -17.04 -30.83 -42.52
N GLY A 35 -17.04 -30.74 -41.18
CA GLY A 35 -16.54 -31.80 -40.29
C GLY A 35 -16.33 -31.30 -38.85
N SER A 36 -17.23 -31.64 -37.93
CA SER A 36 -16.86 -31.85 -36.51
C SER A 36 -16.26 -33.26 -36.40
N PRO A 37 -15.36 -33.60 -35.44
CA PRO A 37 -15.38 -33.16 -34.04
C PRO A 37 -13.99 -32.98 -33.36
N ALA A 38 -14.05 -32.77 -32.04
CA ALA A 38 -13.04 -33.09 -31.03
C ALA A 38 -11.94 -32.07 -30.69
N THR A 39 -11.91 -31.82 -29.37
CA THR A 39 -10.93 -31.11 -28.56
C THR A 39 -9.49 -31.60 -28.78
N ALA A 40 -8.58 -30.68 -29.11
CA ALA A 40 -7.14 -30.89 -29.03
C ALA A 40 -6.48 -29.75 -28.25
N ARG A 41 -6.06 -30.04 -27.02
CA ARG A 41 -5.15 -29.19 -26.24
C ARG A 41 -3.81 -29.11 -26.97
N ARG A 42 -3.37 -27.91 -27.34
CA ARG A 42 -2.00 -27.70 -27.87
C ARG A 42 -1.02 -27.77 -26.70
N GLY A 43 -0.20 -28.83 -26.70
CA GLY A 43 0.95 -28.97 -25.81
C GLY A 43 2.05 -27.97 -26.14
N ALA A 44 2.77 -27.55 -25.11
CA ALA A 44 3.99 -26.76 -25.21
C ALA A 44 5.13 -27.56 -25.89
N PRO A 45 6.10 -26.91 -26.55
CA PRO A 45 7.23 -27.62 -27.15
C PRO A 45 8.17 -28.13 -26.05
N TRP A 46 8.46 -29.42 -26.10
CA TRP A 46 9.48 -30.06 -25.26
C TRP A 46 10.87 -29.66 -25.73
N CYS A 47 11.63 -28.95 -24.89
CA CYS A 47 13.08 -28.84 -25.04
C CYS A 47 13.74 -30.06 -24.38
N TYR A 48 14.37 -30.91 -25.19
CA TYR A 48 15.21 -32.02 -24.74
C TYR A 48 16.63 -31.49 -24.44
N ASN A 49 17.13 -31.68 -23.22
CA ASN A 49 18.50 -31.30 -22.84
C ASN A 49 19.28 -32.58 -22.44
N PRO A 50 20.25 -33.05 -23.24
CA PRO A 50 21.06 -34.21 -22.90
C PRO A 50 22.23 -33.76 -22.00
N GLY A 51 21.96 -33.68 -20.70
CA GLY A 51 22.94 -33.30 -19.70
C GLY A 51 22.24 -33.07 -18.37
N GLY A 52 22.18 -34.12 -17.55
CA GLY A 52 21.46 -34.18 -16.28
C GLY A 52 22.03 -33.27 -15.17
N ILE A 53 22.10 -31.97 -15.42
CA ILE A 53 22.14 -30.97 -14.37
C ILE A 53 20.70 -30.54 -14.20
N SER A 54 20.04 -31.09 -13.17
CA SER A 54 18.82 -30.51 -12.63
C SER A 54 19.11 -29.03 -12.40
N CYS A 55 18.59 -28.16 -13.27
CA CYS A 55 18.50 -26.73 -13.00
C CYS A 55 17.56 -26.63 -11.80
N LYS A 56 18.13 -26.74 -10.60
CA LYS A 56 17.45 -26.31 -9.38
C LYS A 56 17.07 -24.88 -9.72
N ARG A 57 15.78 -24.60 -9.94
CA ARG A 57 15.27 -23.23 -9.91
C ARG A 57 15.79 -22.69 -8.60
N LEU A 58 16.85 -21.89 -8.65
CA LEU A 58 17.34 -21.15 -7.50
C LEU A 58 16.10 -20.43 -7.00
N ARG A 59 15.67 -20.78 -5.79
CA ARG A 59 14.51 -20.18 -5.15
C ARG A 59 14.83 -18.69 -5.13
N ARG A 60 14.15 -17.90 -5.97
CA ARG A 60 14.38 -16.46 -6.02
C ARG A 60 14.15 -15.94 -4.61
N VAL A 61 15.10 -15.16 -4.11
CA VAL A 61 14.98 -14.52 -2.80
C VAL A 61 13.78 -13.58 -2.88
N PRO A 62 12.87 -13.59 -1.89
CA PRO A 62 11.73 -12.69 -1.90
C PRO A 62 12.17 -11.25 -2.04
N VAL A 63 11.56 -10.52 -2.96
CA VAL A 63 11.91 -9.12 -3.19
C VAL A 63 11.18 -8.22 -2.20
N ARG A 64 11.97 -7.60 -1.32
CA ARG A 64 11.51 -6.54 -0.41
C ARG A 64 12.28 -5.28 -0.73
N LEU A 65 11.61 -4.29 -1.29
CA LEU A 65 12.25 -3.03 -1.66
C LEU A 65 12.23 -2.06 -0.49
N ALA A 66 13.41 -1.64 -0.07
CA ALA A 66 13.61 -0.60 0.92
C ALA A 66 14.15 0.67 0.25
N THR A 67 13.92 1.80 0.91
CA THR A 67 14.63 3.04 0.60
C THR A 67 15.64 3.27 1.72
N ILE A 68 16.89 3.49 1.34
CA ILE A 68 18.00 3.73 2.26
C ILE A 68 18.68 5.04 1.92
N GLU A 69 19.45 5.57 2.84
CA GLU A 69 20.36 6.69 2.63
C GLU A 69 21.79 6.24 2.91
N ILE A 70 22.68 6.45 1.92
CA ILE A 70 24.11 6.19 2.03
C ILE A 70 24.82 7.48 1.70
N LYS A 71 25.59 8.03 2.66
CA LYS A 71 26.35 9.28 2.50
C LYS A 71 25.47 10.47 2.04
N GLY A 72 24.24 10.57 2.55
CA GLY A 72 23.29 11.63 2.21
C GLY A 72 22.54 11.44 0.89
N GLU A 73 22.77 10.34 0.17
CA GLU A 73 22.07 10.02 -1.07
C GLU A 73 21.02 8.93 -0.85
N GLN A 74 19.78 9.21 -1.25
CA GLN A 74 18.71 8.23 -1.25
C GLN A 74 18.92 7.17 -2.34
N ARG A 75 18.79 5.90 -1.97
CA ARG A 75 18.93 4.74 -2.85
C ARG A 75 17.80 3.75 -2.60
N VAL A 76 17.31 3.12 -3.67
CA VAL A 76 16.43 1.94 -3.56
C VAL A 76 17.31 0.71 -3.40
N ALA A 77 16.93 -0.20 -2.51
CA ALA A 77 17.67 -1.41 -2.21
C ALA A 77 16.74 -2.61 -2.01
N VAL A 78 17.28 -3.82 -2.17
CA VAL A 78 16.60 -5.06 -1.76
C VAL A 78 17.01 -5.41 -0.33
N LEU A 79 16.04 -5.51 0.57
CA LEU A 79 16.21 -5.94 1.96
C LEU A 79 16.19 -7.48 2.03
N SER A 80 17.27 -8.06 2.55
CA SER A 80 17.39 -9.52 2.78
C SER A 80 16.28 -10.05 3.70
N PRO A 81 15.79 -11.31 3.55
CA PRO A 81 14.65 -11.86 4.30
C PRO A 81 14.74 -11.80 5.83
N ASP A 82 15.94 -11.87 6.40
CA ASP A 82 16.19 -11.75 7.84
C ASP A 82 16.29 -10.29 8.32
N GLY A 83 16.32 -9.32 7.39
CA GLY A 83 16.44 -7.89 7.69
C GLY A 83 17.87 -7.46 8.03
N GLY A 84 18.87 -8.34 7.97
CA GLY A 84 20.24 -8.03 8.43
C GLY A 84 21.07 -7.27 7.41
N THR A 85 20.74 -7.37 6.12
CA THR A 85 21.49 -6.73 5.03
C THR A 85 20.60 -6.11 3.96
N VAL A 86 21.12 -5.10 3.27
CA VAL A 86 20.53 -4.49 2.08
C VAL A 86 21.48 -4.57 0.90
N ARG A 87 20.91 -4.68 -0.30
CA ARG A 87 21.63 -4.63 -1.57
C ARG A 87 21.12 -3.44 -2.39
N PRO A 88 21.85 -2.32 -2.44
CA PRO A 88 21.44 -1.15 -3.21
C PRO A 88 21.32 -1.47 -4.70
N LEU A 89 20.39 -0.81 -5.40
CA LEU A 89 20.37 -0.82 -6.87
C LEU A 89 21.53 0.02 -7.41
N THR A 90 22.23 -0.49 -8.42
CA THR A 90 23.29 0.23 -9.13
C THR A 90 22.70 1.41 -9.91
N SER A 91 23.55 2.37 -10.27
CA SER A 91 23.17 3.50 -11.14
C SER A 91 22.63 3.08 -12.51
N SER A 92 22.91 1.85 -12.96
CA SER A 92 22.35 1.29 -14.20
C SER A 92 20.84 1.03 -14.15
N ALA A 93 20.22 1.09 -12.96
CA ALA A 93 18.77 1.09 -12.81
C ALA A 93 18.13 2.47 -13.13
N GLY A 94 18.93 3.48 -13.50
CA GLY A 94 18.42 4.81 -13.86
C GLY A 94 17.74 5.50 -12.68
N ALA A 95 16.59 6.13 -12.94
CA ALA A 95 15.82 6.83 -11.89
C ALA A 95 15.35 5.89 -10.77
N ALA A 96 15.15 4.59 -11.05
CA ALA A 96 14.77 3.61 -10.05
C ALA A 96 15.88 3.36 -9.02
N ALA A 97 17.15 3.69 -9.32
CA ALA A 97 18.25 3.55 -8.37
C ALA A 97 18.11 4.46 -7.14
N THR A 98 17.41 5.59 -7.28
CA THR A 98 17.31 6.65 -6.26
C THR A 98 15.87 6.99 -5.86
N SER A 99 14.87 6.52 -6.59
CA SER A 99 13.46 6.83 -6.35
C SER A 99 12.59 5.57 -6.36
N MET A 100 11.97 5.26 -5.22
CA MET A 100 11.01 4.16 -5.12
C MET A 100 9.83 4.36 -6.07
N LEU A 101 9.36 5.61 -6.25
CA LEU A 101 8.28 5.91 -7.19
C LEU A 101 8.67 5.61 -8.64
N ALA A 102 9.94 5.85 -9.01
CA ALA A 102 10.43 5.46 -10.33
C ALA A 102 10.57 3.94 -10.46
N ALA A 103 10.99 3.26 -9.39
CA ALA A 103 11.05 1.79 -9.33
C ALA A 103 9.66 1.14 -9.47
N ILE A 104 8.63 1.72 -8.85
CA ILE A 104 7.24 1.28 -8.98
C ILE A 104 6.74 1.49 -10.42
N ALA A 105 6.99 2.67 -10.99
CA ALA A 105 6.52 3.01 -12.33
C ALA A 105 7.14 2.13 -13.44
N ASP A 106 8.39 1.67 -13.28
CA ASP A 106 9.08 0.78 -14.22
C ASP A 106 9.26 -0.65 -13.67
N TRP A 107 8.34 -1.10 -12.81
CA TRP A 107 8.55 -2.35 -12.08
C TRP A 107 8.75 -3.57 -12.99
N ALA A 108 7.97 -3.70 -14.06
CA ALA A 108 8.08 -4.84 -14.96
C ALA A 108 9.48 -4.96 -15.61
N GLY A 109 10.04 -3.83 -16.06
CA GLY A 109 11.38 -3.76 -16.64
C GLY A 109 12.47 -3.99 -15.58
N LEU A 110 12.35 -3.32 -14.44
CA LEU A 110 13.28 -3.44 -13.31
C LEU A 110 13.34 -4.88 -12.78
N ARG A 111 12.18 -5.49 -12.51
CA ARG A 111 12.07 -6.83 -11.93
C ARG A 111 12.69 -7.91 -12.82
N ALA A 112 12.58 -7.79 -14.14
CA ALA A 112 13.20 -8.73 -15.06
C ALA A 112 14.73 -8.78 -14.93
N ARG A 113 15.35 -7.68 -14.48
CA ARG A 113 16.81 -7.49 -14.44
C ARG A 113 17.36 -7.26 -13.03
N ILE A 114 16.51 -7.28 -12.00
CA ILE A 114 16.86 -6.81 -10.65
C ILE A 114 18.13 -7.48 -10.12
N ASP A 115 18.28 -8.79 -10.28
CA ASP A 115 19.47 -9.54 -9.81
C ASP A 115 20.79 -9.00 -10.38
N SER A 116 20.77 -8.52 -11.63
CA SER A 116 21.94 -7.94 -12.32
C SER A 116 22.18 -6.47 -11.97
N LEU A 117 21.20 -5.81 -11.35
CA LEU A 117 21.23 -4.40 -11.00
C LEU A 117 21.52 -4.19 -9.51
N LEU A 118 21.84 -5.23 -8.75
CA LEU A 118 22.12 -5.14 -7.33
C LEU A 118 23.63 -5.05 -7.05
N GLU A 119 24.00 -4.11 -6.21
CA GLU A 119 25.32 -4.02 -5.60
C GLU A 119 25.54 -5.15 -4.57
N ALA A 120 26.76 -5.18 -4.02
CA ALA A 120 27.10 -6.07 -2.92
C ALA A 120 26.22 -5.78 -1.69
N ALA A 121 25.94 -6.83 -0.92
CA ALA A 121 25.21 -6.68 0.33
C ALA A 121 26.05 -5.89 1.35
N VAL A 122 25.40 -4.96 2.05
CA VAL A 122 25.96 -4.25 3.19
C VAL A 122 25.05 -4.47 4.42
N PRO A 123 25.59 -4.44 5.64
CA PRO A 123 24.77 -4.52 6.85
C PRO A 123 23.73 -3.40 6.90
N VAL A 124 22.50 -3.69 7.34
CA VAL A 124 21.44 -2.68 7.51
C VAL A 124 21.91 -1.55 8.44
N ASP A 125 22.59 -1.89 9.53
CA ASP A 125 23.07 -0.90 10.53
C ASP A 125 24.18 0.02 10.00
N SER A 126 24.72 -0.26 8.80
CA SER A 126 25.70 0.61 8.14
C SER A 126 25.08 1.71 7.27
N VAL A 127 23.75 1.72 7.12
CA VAL A 127 22.98 2.67 6.31
C VAL A 127 21.84 3.26 7.13
N LYS A 128 21.30 4.41 6.73
CA LYS A 128 20.06 4.91 7.31
C LYS A 128 18.87 4.33 6.53
N LEU A 129 18.02 3.55 7.19
CA LEU A 129 16.78 3.07 6.59
C LEU A 129 15.74 4.20 6.59
N LEU A 130 15.06 4.42 5.47
CA LEU A 130 13.98 5.38 5.31
C LEU A 130 12.64 4.65 5.16
N ALA A 131 11.52 5.36 5.29
CA ALA A 131 10.24 4.81 4.86
C ALA A 131 10.33 4.40 3.37
N PRO A 132 9.66 3.31 2.93
CA PRO A 132 9.83 2.83 1.55
C PRO A 132 9.49 3.89 0.51
N ILE A 133 8.50 4.73 0.78
CA ILE A 133 8.20 5.95 0.03
C ILE A 133 8.31 7.12 1.02
N PRO A 134 9.49 7.76 1.19
CA PRO A 134 9.69 8.78 2.23
C PRO A 134 8.76 9.98 2.06
N ARG A 135 8.43 10.31 0.81
CA ARG A 135 7.48 11.36 0.48
C ARG A 135 6.51 10.89 -0.59
N PRO A 136 5.36 10.30 -0.21
CA PRO A 136 4.31 9.98 -1.16
C PRO A 136 3.85 11.25 -1.89
N ARG A 137 3.53 11.12 -3.19
CA ARG A 137 3.06 12.26 -4.01
C ARG A 137 1.68 12.77 -3.59
N ARG A 138 0.88 11.88 -3.03
CA ARG A 138 -0.48 12.13 -2.56
C ARG A 138 -0.61 11.71 -1.11
N ASN A 139 -1.71 12.14 -0.49
CA ASN A 139 -2.06 11.66 0.83
C ASN A 139 -2.20 10.13 0.83
N ILE A 140 -1.88 9.52 1.96
CA ILE A 140 -2.15 8.11 2.21
C ILE A 140 -3.66 7.99 2.39
N PHE A 141 -4.32 7.17 1.59
CA PHE A 141 -5.73 6.83 1.79
C PHE A 141 -5.81 5.86 2.96
N CYS A 142 -6.75 6.07 3.87
CA CYS A 142 -6.89 5.24 5.06
C CYS A 142 -8.35 4.81 5.22
N VAL A 143 -8.57 3.62 5.76
CA VAL A 143 -9.91 3.03 5.90
C VAL A 143 -10.28 2.83 7.36
N GLY A 144 -11.37 3.45 7.79
CA GLY A 144 -11.89 3.36 9.14
C GLY A 144 -12.69 2.11 9.41
N LYS A 145 -12.63 1.62 10.67
CA LYS A 145 -13.54 0.58 11.19
C LYS A 145 -13.61 -0.67 10.30
N ASN A 146 -12.47 -1.11 9.75
CA ASN A 146 -12.42 -2.18 8.76
C ASN A 146 -12.16 -3.60 9.35
N TYR A 147 -12.29 -3.78 10.66
CA TYR A 147 -12.30 -5.08 11.33
C TYR A 147 -13.53 -5.19 12.25
N HIS A 148 -14.22 -6.33 12.22
CA HIS A 148 -15.49 -6.52 12.95
C HIS A 148 -15.36 -6.27 14.46
N GLU A 149 -14.33 -6.81 15.10
CA GLU A 149 -14.13 -6.67 16.54
C GLU A 149 -13.64 -5.27 16.93
N HIS A 150 -12.83 -4.63 16.08
CA HIS A 150 -12.42 -3.25 16.28
C HIS A 150 -13.62 -2.28 16.18
N ALA A 151 -14.52 -2.50 15.22
CA ALA A 151 -15.72 -1.68 15.08
C ALA A 151 -16.62 -1.76 16.33
N LYS A 152 -16.73 -2.95 16.94
CA LYS A 152 -17.42 -3.15 18.23
C LYS A 152 -16.68 -2.49 19.40
N GLU A 153 -15.36 -2.63 19.47
CA GLU A 153 -14.51 -2.00 20.49
C GLU A 153 -14.62 -0.47 20.47
N PHE A 154 -14.50 0.12 19.28
CA PHE A 154 -14.62 1.55 19.08
C PHE A 154 -16.01 2.07 19.47
N ALA A 155 -17.08 1.38 19.09
CA ALA A 155 -18.45 1.74 19.47
C ALA A 155 -18.65 1.72 21.00
N ARG A 156 -18.09 0.72 21.71
CA ARG A 156 -18.17 0.60 23.17
C ARG A 156 -17.43 1.71 23.92
N SER A 157 -16.41 2.31 23.31
CA SER A 157 -15.66 3.41 23.93
C SER A 157 -16.50 4.70 24.14
N GLY A 158 -17.65 4.82 23.47
CA GLY A 158 -18.51 6.01 23.54
C GLY A 158 -18.02 7.18 22.66
N PHE A 159 -16.90 7.00 21.94
CA PHE A 159 -16.38 8.00 20.99
C PHE A 159 -17.15 8.04 19.67
N ASP A 160 -18.03 7.06 19.43
CA ASP A 160 -18.81 6.89 18.21
C ASP A 160 -20.30 7.21 18.39
N SER A 161 -20.64 8.23 19.17
CA SER A 161 -22.03 8.59 19.53
C SER A 161 -22.91 9.07 18.36
N THR A 162 -22.42 9.00 17.12
CA THR A 162 -23.11 9.45 15.91
C THR A 162 -23.37 8.35 14.87
N ALA A 163 -22.82 7.15 15.03
CA ALA A 163 -23.08 6.04 14.10
C ALA A 163 -24.27 5.20 14.58
N ALA A 164 -25.31 5.08 13.76
CA ALA A 164 -26.45 4.20 14.04
C ALA A 164 -26.10 2.71 13.88
N GLU A 165 -25.02 2.40 13.14
CA GLU A 165 -24.60 1.05 12.81
C GLU A 165 -23.15 0.79 13.22
N ILE A 166 -22.90 -0.40 13.80
CA ILE A 166 -21.60 -0.82 14.32
C ILE A 166 -20.63 -1.15 13.16
N VAL A 167 -21.14 -1.69 12.05
CA VAL A 167 -20.38 -2.00 10.85
C VAL A 167 -20.86 -1.06 9.73
N PRO A 168 -19.97 -0.27 9.10
CA PRO A 168 -20.38 0.61 8.00
C PRO A 168 -20.95 -0.17 6.81
N GLU A 169 -21.89 0.41 6.06
CA GLU A 169 -22.39 -0.15 4.79
C GLU A 169 -21.37 -0.06 3.64
N ALA A 170 -20.41 0.88 3.73
CA ALA A 170 -19.36 1.11 2.75
C ALA A 170 -18.04 1.53 3.43
N PRO A 171 -16.87 1.36 2.78
CA PRO A 171 -15.58 1.76 3.34
C PRO A 171 -15.56 3.26 3.72
N VAL A 172 -15.23 3.55 4.98
CA VAL A 172 -15.06 4.94 5.45
C VAL A 172 -13.65 5.40 5.11
N VAL A 173 -13.51 6.14 4.02
CA VAL A 173 -12.21 6.60 3.53
C VAL A 173 -11.86 7.99 4.07
N PHE A 174 -10.67 8.12 4.64
CA PHE A 174 -10.05 9.39 5.03
C PHE A 174 -8.59 9.39 4.57
N SER A 175 -7.78 10.36 5.03
CA SER A 175 -6.37 10.40 4.60
C SER A 175 -5.42 10.97 5.63
N LYS A 176 -4.13 10.64 5.48
CA LYS A 176 -3.00 11.26 6.19
C LYS A 176 -2.09 11.99 5.21
N PRO A 177 -1.58 13.19 5.55
CA PRO A 177 -0.70 13.94 4.68
C PRO A 177 0.69 13.28 4.58
N PRO A 178 1.43 13.47 3.48
CA PRO A 178 2.80 12.98 3.34
C PRO A 178 3.78 13.49 4.40
N SER A 179 3.47 14.57 5.14
CA SER A 179 4.31 15.07 6.25
C SER A 179 4.23 14.22 7.52
N ALA A 180 3.22 13.38 7.64
CA ALA A 180 3.12 12.44 8.75
C ALA A 180 4.08 11.25 8.61
N VAL A 181 4.62 10.99 7.41
CA VAL A 181 5.41 9.78 7.13
C VAL A 181 6.79 9.84 7.79
N ILE A 182 7.10 8.80 8.56
CA ILE A 182 8.43 8.58 9.15
C ILE A 182 8.87 7.12 9.00
N ALA A 183 10.17 6.89 9.03
CA ALA A 183 10.78 5.56 8.91
C ALA A 183 10.72 4.78 10.23
N THR A 184 11.08 3.50 10.18
CA THR A 184 11.38 2.74 11.40
C THR A 184 12.55 3.38 12.15
N GLY A 185 12.47 3.41 13.48
CA GLY A 185 13.45 4.01 14.38
C GLY A 185 13.28 5.53 14.58
N GLU A 186 12.53 6.22 13.72
CA GLU A 186 12.21 7.64 13.89
C GLU A 186 11.09 7.82 14.94
N ALA A 187 11.12 8.94 15.67
CA ALA A 187 10.22 9.13 16.80
C ALA A 187 8.82 9.59 16.38
N ILE A 188 7.80 8.97 16.98
CA ILE A 188 6.43 9.51 17.02
C ILE A 188 6.43 10.65 18.03
N LEU A 189 6.24 11.88 17.58
CA LEU A 189 6.26 13.08 18.43
C LEU A 189 4.91 13.25 19.12
N GLY A 190 4.72 12.57 20.25
CA GLY A 190 3.47 12.55 20.99
C GLY A 190 3.10 13.90 21.59
N TRP A 191 4.10 14.74 21.88
CA TRP A 191 3.89 16.10 22.39
C TRP A 191 3.19 17.05 21.40
N LEU A 192 3.11 16.70 20.11
CA LEU A 192 2.33 17.44 19.12
C LEU A 192 0.81 17.27 19.31
N ASP A 193 0.37 16.23 20.03
CA ASP A 193 -1.03 16.10 20.47
C ASP A 193 -1.22 16.79 21.84
N PRO A 194 -1.87 17.97 21.89
CA PRO A 194 -2.11 18.69 23.15
C PRO A 194 -3.14 17.99 24.05
N THR A 195 -3.78 16.92 23.58
CA THR A 195 -4.82 16.19 24.32
C THR A 195 -4.31 14.93 25.00
N HIS A 196 -3.04 14.56 24.79
CA HIS A 196 -2.40 13.37 25.38
C HIS A 196 -3.22 12.09 25.17
N SER A 197 -3.77 11.93 23.97
CA SER A 197 -4.61 10.79 23.60
C SER A 197 -4.08 10.06 22.36
N VAL A 198 -2.75 10.01 22.26
CA VAL A 198 -2.03 9.35 21.18
C VAL A 198 -2.22 7.84 21.28
N ASP A 199 -2.62 7.24 20.18
CA ASP A 199 -2.93 5.82 20.07
C ASP A 199 -2.22 5.20 18.86
N TYR A 200 -2.01 3.89 18.89
CA TYR A 200 -1.43 3.09 17.82
C TYR A 200 -2.51 2.33 17.06
N GLU A 201 -2.26 2.14 15.77
CA GLU A 201 -3.12 1.36 14.89
C GLU A 201 -2.24 0.65 13.87
N GLY A 202 -1.91 -0.62 14.13
CA GLY A 202 -1.18 -1.42 13.15
C GLY A 202 -2.04 -1.77 11.95
N GLU A 203 -1.54 -1.48 10.76
CA GLU A 203 -2.25 -1.73 9.51
C GLU A 203 -1.35 -2.31 8.41
N LEU A 204 -1.96 -3.12 7.54
CA LEU A 204 -1.38 -3.44 6.23
C LEU A 204 -1.55 -2.22 5.32
N GLY A 205 -0.45 -1.73 4.77
CA GLY A 205 -0.43 -0.76 3.68
C GLY A 205 -0.35 -1.44 2.32
N VAL A 206 -1.27 -1.13 1.42
CA VAL A 206 -1.26 -1.57 0.02
C VAL A 206 -0.67 -0.46 -0.84
N VAL A 207 0.35 -0.77 -1.63
CA VAL A 207 0.99 0.18 -2.56
C VAL A 207 0.50 -0.12 -3.98
N ILE A 208 -0.04 0.89 -4.65
CA ILE A 208 -0.52 0.77 -6.03
C ILE A 208 0.66 0.80 -7.01
N GLY A 209 0.70 -0.15 -7.93
CA GLY A 209 1.71 -0.25 -8.99
C GLY A 209 1.20 0.29 -10.32
N THR A 210 0.04 -0.20 -10.74
CA THR A 210 -0.63 0.26 -11.95
C THR A 210 -1.81 1.13 -11.55
N GLY A 211 -1.83 2.38 -12.00
CA GLY A 211 -2.96 3.28 -11.74
C GLY A 211 -4.24 2.89 -12.47
N GLY A 212 -5.34 3.58 -12.18
CA GLY A 212 -6.62 3.35 -12.86
C GLY A 212 -7.80 4.05 -12.20
N ARG A 213 -8.91 4.13 -12.93
CA ARG A 213 -10.21 4.63 -12.47
C ARG A 213 -11.26 3.57 -12.76
N GLY A 214 -12.18 3.34 -11.82
CA GLY A 214 -13.22 2.33 -11.92
C GLY A 214 -12.63 0.92 -12.06
N ILE A 215 -11.58 0.63 -11.29
CA ILE A 215 -10.94 -0.69 -11.28
C ILE A 215 -11.94 -1.67 -10.67
N ALA A 216 -12.33 -2.69 -11.43
CA ALA A 216 -13.25 -3.70 -10.94
C ALA A 216 -12.59 -4.56 -9.85
N LYS A 217 -13.39 -5.03 -8.89
CA LYS A 217 -12.91 -5.91 -7.80
C LYS A 217 -12.09 -7.11 -8.31
N ALA A 218 -12.50 -7.70 -9.44
CA ALA A 218 -11.81 -8.86 -10.02
C ALA A 218 -10.38 -8.56 -10.53
N ASP A 219 -10.12 -7.31 -10.92
CA ASP A 219 -8.84 -6.87 -11.49
C ASP A 219 -7.94 -6.19 -10.43
N ALA A 220 -8.50 -5.88 -9.25
CA ALA A 220 -7.86 -5.02 -8.26
C ALA A 220 -6.46 -5.47 -7.82
N LEU A 221 -6.22 -6.78 -7.66
CA LEU A 221 -4.91 -7.28 -7.24
C LEU A 221 -3.83 -7.12 -8.31
N ASP A 222 -4.19 -7.05 -9.60
CA ASP A 222 -3.23 -6.80 -10.69
C ASP A 222 -2.71 -5.35 -10.68
N HIS A 223 -3.41 -4.46 -9.96
CA HIS A 223 -2.98 -3.08 -9.75
C HIS A 223 -2.04 -2.92 -8.55
N VAL A 224 -1.87 -3.94 -7.71
CA VAL A 224 -1.06 -3.86 -6.50
C VAL A 224 0.42 -4.09 -6.82
N PHE A 225 1.27 -3.13 -6.44
CA PHE A 225 2.72 -3.28 -6.49
C PHE A 225 3.24 -4.18 -5.38
N GLY A 226 2.72 -3.97 -4.17
CA GLY A 226 3.15 -4.69 -2.98
C GLY A 226 2.53 -4.15 -1.70
N TYR A 227 3.09 -4.60 -0.58
CA TYR A 227 2.57 -4.38 0.76
C TYR A 227 3.66 -3.86 1.70
N THR A 228 3.30 -2.95 2.60
CA THR A 228 4.18 -2.39 3.66
C THR A 228 3.46 -2.42 5.01
N VAL A 229 4.19 -2.23 6.11
CA VAL A 229 3.57 -1.96 7.43
C VAL A 229 3.29 -0.47 7.55
N ILE A 230 2.14 -0.11 8.13
CA ILE A 230 1.77 1.25 8.51
C ILE A 230 1.35 1.26 9.98
N ASN A 231 1.72 2.32 10.71
CA ASN A 231 1.08 2.67 11.97
C ASN A 231 0.20 3.91 11.74
N ASP A 232 -1.13 3.77 11.81
CA ASP A 232 -2.06 4.89 11.74
C ASP A 232 -2.21 5.58 13.11
N VAL A 233 -1.11 6.21 13.56
CA VAL A 233 -1.08 6.89 14.85
C VAL A 233 -2.17 7.96 14.91
N THR A 234 -2.89 8.00 16.02
CA THR A 234 -4.11 8.79 16.15
C THR A 234 -4.17 9.53 17.48
N ALA A 235 -4.40 10.85 17.43
CA ALA A 235 -4.83 11.64 18.59
C ALA A 235 -6.35 11.53 18.74
N ARG A 236 -6.82 10.67 19.64
CA ARG A 236 -8.24 10.26 19.73
C ARG A 236 -9.19 11.41 20.07
N THR A 237 -8.80 12.31 20.96
CA THR A 237 -9.61 13.46 21.34
C THR A 237 -9.76 14.43 20.17
N LEU A 238 -8.70 14.65 19.38
CA LEU A 238 -8.76 15.47 18.17
C LEU A 238 -9.60 14.79 17.07
N GLN A 239 -9.44 13.48 16.90
CA GLN A 239 -10.27 12.68 15.98
C GLN A 239 -11.77 12.88 16.29
N GLN A 240 -12.14 12.77 17.57
CA GLN A 240 -13.53 12.97 18.01
C GLN A 240 -14.00 14.41 17.81
N LYS A 241 -13.21 15.38 18.27
CA LYS A 241 -13.55 16.81 18.25
C LYS A 241 -13.81 17.31 16.85
N HIS A 242 -12.97 16.92 15.89
CA HIS A 242 -13.05 17.44 14.53
C HIS A 242 -14.00 16.66 13.62
N ARG A 243 -14.40 15.44 14.01
CA ARG A 243 -15.25 14.49 13.27
C ARG A 243 -14.66 14.01 11.95
N GLN A 244 -14.12 14.90 11.13
CA GLN A 244 -13.22 14.57 10.05
C GLN A 244 -11.86 14.20 10.65
N TRP A 245 -11.35 13.01 10.32
CA TRP A 245 -10.22 12.44 11.05
C TRP A 245 -8.85 12.99 10.63
N LEU A 246 -8.78 13.83 9.59
CA LEU A 246 -7.52 14.39 9.08
C LEU A 246 -6.71 15.10 10.17
N ILE A 247 -7.33 15.88 11.07
CA ILE A 247 -6.57 16.60 12.10
C ILE A 247 -6.06 15.65 13.19
N GLY A 248 -6.87 14.67 13.62
CA GLY A 248 -6.46 13.70 14.64
C GLY A 248 -5.45 12.67 14.14
N LYS A 249 -5.41 12.40 12.84
CA LYS A 249 -4.55 11.39 12.23
C LYS A 249 -3.41 11.99 11.39
N GLY A 250 -3.48 13.26 11.03
CA GLY A 250 -2.54 13.89 10.11
C GLY A 250 -1.45 14.74 10.76
N ILE A 251 -1.24 14.59 12.07
CA ILE A 251 -0.14 15.25 12.78
C ILE A 251 1.19 14.76 12.19
N ASP A 252 2.20 15.64 12.14
CA ASP A 252 3.53 15.23 11.69
C ASP A 252 4.03 14.04 12.52
N THR A 253 4.75 13.11 11.89
CA THR A 253 5.19 11.81 12.45
C THR A 253 4.13 10.75 12.73
N PHE A 254 2.84 11.02 12.49
CA PHE A 254 1.77 10.06 12.83
C PHE A 254 1.53 8.97 11.78
N CYS A 255 2.35 8.87 10.75
CA CYS A 255 2.28 7.81 9.72
C CYS A 255 3.59 7.03 9.59
N PRO A 256 4.11 6.37 10.65
CA PRO A 256 5.21 5.44 10.48
C PRO A 256 4.91 4.41 9.39
N MET A 257 5.86 4.19 8.48
CA MET A 257 5.70 3.30 7.34
C MET A 257 7.02 2.58 7.02
N GLY A 258 6.97 1.26 6.86
CA GLY A 258 8.14 0.47 6.47
C GLY A 258 8.15 -0.94 7.04
N PRO A 259 9.33 -1.57 7.19
CA PRO A 259 10.66 -1.10 6.78
C PRO A 259 10.90 -1.19 5.26
N ALA A 260 10.07 -1.95 4.55
CA ALA A 260 10.20 -2.22 3.12
C ALA A 260 8.82 -2.48 2.49
N ILE A 261 8.75 -2.50 1.17
CA ILE A 261 7.61 -3.00 0.40
C ILE A 261 7.90 -4.44 -0.03
N LEU A 262 7.10 -5.39 0.44
CA LEU A 262 7.05 -6.75 -0.09
C LEU A 262 6.30 -6.74 -1.42
N THR A 263 6.93 -7.17 -2.51
CA THR A 263 6.28 -7.12 -3.83
C THR A 263 5.13 -8.12 -3.91
N ALA A 264 4.08 -7.80 -4.66
CA ALA A 264 2.84 -8.57 -4.69
C ALA A 264 3.04 -10.03 -5.10
N ASP A 265 4.02 -10.30 -5.97
CA ASP A 265 4.35 -11.65 -6.42
C ASP A 265 5.00 -12.55 -5.35
N GLU A 266 5.50 -11.95 -4.26
CA GLU A 266 6.04 -12.67 -3.11
C GLU A 266 4.96 -12.94 -2.04
N ALA A 267 3.81 -12.27 -2.13
CA ALA A 267 2.63 -12.47 -1.30
C ALA A 267 1.48 -13.01 -2.16
N ALA A 268 1.64 -14.23 -2.67
CA ALA A 268 0.70 -14.89 -3.58
C ALA A 268 -0.76 -14.91 -3.07
N ASP A 269 -0.94 -14.85 -1.74
CA ASP A 269 -2.24 -14.72 -1.11
C ASP A 269 -2.12 -13.73 0.07
N PRO A 270 -2.47 -12.44 -0.13
CA PRO A 270 -2.33 -11.43 0.91
C PRO A 270 -3.27 -11.65 2.10
N THR A 271 -4.32 -12.47 1.96
CA THR A 271 -5.27 -12.76 3.04
C THR A 271 -4.65 -13.57 4.17
N LYS A 272 -3.54 -14.26 3.89
CA LYS A 272 -2.79 -15.07 4.87
C LYS A 272 -1.77 -14.27 5.67
N LEU A 273 -1.56 -13.00 5.35
CA LEU A 273 -0.65 -12.16 6.09
C LEU A 273 -1.20 -11.97 7.51
N THR A 274 -0.34 -12.13 8.52
CA THR A 274 -0.68 -11.86 9.92
C THR A 274 -0.12 -10.51 10.33
N LEU A 275 -0.86 -9.77 11.15
CA LEU A 275 -0.46 -8.49 11.73
C LEU A 275 -0.40 -8.61 13.24
N LYS A 276 0.69 -8.14 13.83
CA LYS A 276 0.86 -8.03 15.28
C LYS A 276 1.39 -6.67 15.68
N THR A 277 0.87 -6.14 16.79
CA THR A 277 1.33 -4.87 17.37
C THR A 277 1.68 -5.07 18.83
N TRP A 278 2.83 -4.55 19.24
CA TRP A 278 3.30 -4.53 20.62
C TRP A 278 3.53 -3.10 21.09
N VAL A 279 3.29 -2.85 22.38
CA VAL A 279 3.73 -1.64 23.06
C VAL A 279 4.60 -2.05 24.23
N ASN A 280 5.87 -1.64 24.24
CA ASN A 280 6.85 -2.04 25.26
C ASN A 280 6.95 -3.57 25.43
N GLY A 281 6.80 -4.32 24.34
CA GLY A 281 6.80 -5.79 24.35
C GLY A 281 5.48 -6.46 24.77
N GLU A 282 4.49 -5.71 25.26
CA GLU A 282 3.13 -6.24 25.52
C GLU A 282 2.40 -6.38 24.17
N LEU A 283 1.98 -7.60 23.80
CA LEU A 283 1.17 -7.83 22.61
C LEU A 283 -0.22 -7.17 22.80
N ARG A 284 -0.59 -6.29 21.87
CA ARG A 284 -1.84 -5.51 21.90
C ARG A 284 -2.79 -5.88 20.78
N GLN A 285 -2.28 -6.16 19.58
CA GLN A 285 -3.07 -6.57 18.42
C GLN A 285 -2.48 -7.86 17.83
N ASP A 286 -3.34 -8.79 17.43
CA ASP A 286 -2.98 -10.04 16.74
C ASP A 286 -4.14 -10.43 15.82
N ALA A 287 -3.92 -10.37 14.50
CA ALA A 287 -4.96 -10.60 13.51
C ALA A 287 -4.41 -11.19 12.21
N VAL A 288 -5.30 -11.72 11.39
CA VAL A 288 -5.03 -12.08 9.99
C VAL A 288 -5.72 -11.10 9.06
N VAL A 289 -5.11 -10.81 7.91
CA VAL A 289 -5.66 -9.87 6.91
C VAL A 289 -7.00 -10.34 6.35
N SER A 290 -7.30 -11.64 6.39
CA SER A 290 -8.62 -12.18 6.06
C SER A 290 -9.76 -11.69 6.96
N ASP A 291 -9.46 -11.09 8.12
CA ASP A 291 -10.47 -10.56 9.05
C ASP A 291 -10.97 -9.15 8.67
N LEU A 292 -10.44 -8.55 7.59
CA LEU A 292 -10.95 -7.30 7.05
C LEU A 292 -12.44 -7.43 6.67
N ILE A 293 -13.26 -6.45 7.07
CA ILE A 293 -14.68 -6.37 6.69
C ILE A 293 -14.78 -6.13 5.18
N PHE A 294 -14.05 -5.12 4.68
CA PHE A 294 -13.89 -4.81 3.28
C PHE A 294 -12.49 -5.22 2.84
N ASP A 295 -12.44 -6.28 2.03
CA ASP A 295 -11.19 -6.81 1.49
C ASP A 295 -10.44 -5.81 0.59
N ILE A 296 -9.14 -6.03 0.37
CA ILE A 296 -8.27 -5.16 -0.45
C ILE A 296 -8.90 -4.86 -1.83
N PRO A 297 -9.45 -5.84 -2.57
CA PRO A 297 -10.14 -5.56 -3.82
C PRO A 297 -11.32 -4.58 -3.70
N THR A 298 -12.14 -4.71 -2.64
CA THR A 298 -13.26 -3.80 -2.37
C THR A 298 -12.78 -2.39 -2.09
N LEU A 299 -11.67 -2.23 -1.36
CA LEU A 299 -11.10 -0.91 -1.07
C LEU A 299 -10.62 -0.22 -2.35
N ILE A 300 -9.90 -0.95 -3.21
CA ILE A 300 -9.40 -0.44 -4.50
C ILE A 300 -10.57 -0.07 -5.42
N GLU A 301 -11.58 -0.93 -5.55
CA GLU A 301 -12.77 -0.64 -6.36
C GLU A 301 -13.51 0.60 -5.85
N THR A 302 -13.75 0.68 -4.54
CA THR A 302 -14.45 1.79 -3.91
C THR A 302 -13.74 3.12 -4.16
N ILE A 303 -12.44 3.21 -3.86
CA ILE A 303 -11.67 4.44 -4.04
C ILE A 303 -11.57 4.78 -5.53
N SER A 304 -11.24 3.80 -6.36
CA SER A 304 -11.00 4.02 -7.80
C SER A 304 -12.26 4.40 -8.58
N SER A 305 -13.46 4.06 -8.09
CA SER A 305 -14.74 4.44 -8.69
C SER A 305 -14.88 5.96 -8.86
N VAL A 306 -14.32 6.74 -7.93
CA VAL A 306 -14.44 8.20 -7.90
C VAL A 306 -13.10 8.94 -7.93
N ILE A 307 -12.01 8.33 -7.47
CA ILE A 307 -10.66 8.92 -7.44
C ILE A 307 -9.72 8.01 -8.26
N ALA A 308 -9.13 8.52 -9.35
CA ALA A 308 -8.15 7.73 -10.09
C ALA A 308 -6.90 7.46 -9.22
N LEU A 309 -6.58 6.18 -9.03
CA LEU A 309 -5.38 5.73 -8.33
C LEU A 309 -4.15 5.89 -9.23
N GLU A 310 -3.02 6.24 -8.64
CA GLU A 310 -1.73 6.42 -9.32
C GLU A 310 -0.66 5.46 -8.79
N PRO A 311 0.34 5.10 -9.61
CA PRO A 311 1.51 4.37 -9.14
C PRO A 311 2.18 5.07 -7.95
N GLY A 312 2.33 4.35 -6.85
CA GLY A 312 2.87 4.84 -5.58
C GLY A 312 1.82 5.42 -4.62
N ASP A 313 0.53 5.44 -4.97
CA ASP A 313 -0.53 5.68 -3.99
C ASP A 313 -0.53 4.56 -2.95
N VAL A 314 -0.84 4.92 -1.70
CA VAL A 314 -0.82 4.00 -0.55
C VAL A 314 -2.20 3.97 0.09
N ILE A 315 -2.70 2.78 0.38
CA ILE A 315 -3.96 2.53 1.08
C ILE A 315 -3.64 1.80 2.39
N ALA A 316 -3.83 2.48 3.53
CA ALA A 316 -3.84 1.89 4.86
C ALA A 316 -5.22 1.24 5.10
N THR A 317 -5.24 -0.07 5.33
CA THR A 317 -6.44 -0.90 5.14
C THR A 317 -7.36 -0.98 6.36
N GLY A 318 -7.01 -0.33 7.47
CA GLY A 318 -7.70 -0.43 8.75
C GLY A 318 -6.93 -1.30 9.75
N THR A 319 -7.30 -1.15 11.02
CA THR A 319 -6.63 -1.78 12.16
C THR A 319 -7.52 -2.80 12.89
N PRO A 320 -6.96 -3.91 13.41
CA PRO A 320 -7.70 -4.86 14.23
C PRO A 320 -7.98 -4.35 15.66
N VAL A 321 -8.74 -5.15 16.42
CA VAL A 321 -9.05 -4.88 17.84
C VAL A 321 -7.78 -4.81 18.70
N GLY A 322 -7.84 -4.08 19.81
CA GLY A 322 -6.74 -3.95 20.76
C GLY A 322 -5.99 -2.63 20.68
N VAL A 323 -6.62 -1.60 20.10
CA VAL A 323 -6.13 -0.23 20.15
C VAL A 323 -6.19 0.32 21.57
N GLY A 324 -5.34 1.30 21.91
CA GLY A 324 -5.25 1.89 23.24
C GLY A 324 -6.57 2.42 23.79
N ILE A 325 -7.41 3.04 22.94
CA ILE A 325 -8.74 3.52 23.36
C ILE A 325 -9.72 2.42 23.77
N GLY A 326 -9.49 1.17 23.32
CA GLY A 326 -10.36 0.03 23.61
C GLY A 326 -10.20 -0.56 25.02
N PHE A 327 -9.15 -0.18 25.74
CA PHE A 327 -8.91 -0.63 27.11
C PHE A 327 -9.81 0.11 28.11
N THR A 328 -10.05 -0.51 29.27
CA THR A 328 -10.76 0.13 30.40
C THR A 328 -9.87 0.09 31.65
N PRO A 329 -9.28 1.22 32.07
CA PRO A 329 -9.25 2.52 31.38
C PRO A 329 -8.44 2.49 30.07
N PRO A 330 -8.61 3.48 29.17
CA PRO A 330 -7.80 3.60 27.95
C PRO A 330 -6.30 3.60 28.26
N LYS A 331 -5.52 2.96 27.38
CA LYS A 331 -4.05 2.87 27.45
C LYS A 331 -3.43 3.64 26.28
N TYR A 332 -3.34 4.96 26.39
CA TYR A 332 -2.66 5.81 25.41
C TYR A 332 -1.14 5.73 25.51
N LEU A 333 -0.46 6.08 24.42
CA LEU A 333 0.98 6.16 24.34
C LEU A 333 1.51 7.37 25.12
N ALA A 334 2.64 7.17 25.79
CA ALA A 334 3.37 8.19 26.51
C ALA A 334 4.83 8.27 26.02
N ALA A 335 5.51 9.38 26.32
CA ALA A 335 6.92 9.54 26.02
C ALA A 335 7.75 8.41 26.66
N GLY A 336 8.63 7.79 25.86
CA GLY A 336 9.42 6.62 26.23
C GLY A 336 8.79 5.28 25.82
N ASP A 337 7.52 5.24 25.44
CA ASP A 337 6.93 4.02 24.89
C ASP A 337 7.54 3.66 23.53
N VAL A 338 7.61 2.37 23.22
CA VAL A 338 8.01 1.86 21.91
C VAL A 338 6.87 1.05 21.33
N VAL A 339 6.40 1.47 20.15
CA VAL A 339 5.41 0.74 19.36
C VAL A 339 6.13 -0.07 18.31
N ALA A 340 5.83 -1.36 18.24
CA ALA A 340 6.35 -2.23 17.20
C ALA A 340 5.22 -2.96 16.49
N ILE A 341 5.27 -3.01 15.18
CA ILE A 341 4.24 -3.59 14.32
C ILE A 341 4.93 -4.52 13.33
N GLU A 342 4.46 -5.75 13.25
CA GLU A 342 5.01 -6.76 12.34
C GLU A 342 3.93 -7.31 11.45
N ILE A 343 4.23 -7.39 10.15
CA ILE A 343 3.42 -8.12 9.19
C ILE A 343 4.27 -9.24 8.61
N SER A 344 3.74 -10.46 8.65
CA SER A 344 4.46 -11.67 8.21
C SER A 344 4.98 -11.50 6.78
N GLY A 345 6.26 -11.77 6.56
CA GLY A 345 6.92 -11.65 5.26
C GLY A 345 7.33 -10.21 4.89
N VAL A 346 6.55 -9.19 5.29
CA VAL A 346 6.86 -7.78 5.02
C VAL A 346 8.02 -7.29 5.87
N GLY A 347 7.89 -7.41 7.20
CA GLY A 347 8.91 -6.95 8.15
C GLY A 347 8.31 -6.33 9.40
N ARG A 348 9.19 -5.78 10.22
CA ARG A 348 8.87 -5.14 11.50
C ARG A 348 9.18 -3.65 11.44
N LEU A 349 8.19 -2.84 11.77
CA LEU A 349 8.24 -1.38 11.89
C LEU A 349 8.21 -1.04 13.38
N GLU A 350 9.23 -0.34 13.89
CA GLU A 350 9.35 -0.03 15.30
C GLU A 350 9.70 1.44 15.50
N ASN A 351 8.94 2.14 16.35
CA ASN A 351 9.06 3.58 16.55
C ASN A 351 8.94 3.94 18.04
N PRO A 352 9.91 4.67 18.61
CA PRO A 352 9.77 5.24 19.94
C PRO A 352 8.81 6.44 19.94
N VAL A 353 8.19 6.70 21.08
CA VAL A 353 7.36 7.87 21.33
C VAL A 353 8.17 8.90 22.11
N ALA A 354 8.20 10.15 21.63
CA ALA A 354 8.94 11.26 22.24
C ALA A 354 8.06 12.45 22.56
#